data_AF-A0A1Z2SKK9-F1
#
_entry.id   AF-A0A1Z2SKK9-F1
#
_cell.length_a   1.000
_cell.length_b   1.000
_cell.length_c   1.000
_cell.angle_alpha   90.00
_cell.angle_beta   90.00
_cell.angle_gamma   90.00
#
_symmetry.space_group_name_H-M   'P 1'
#
loop_
_entity.id
_entity.type
_entity.pdbx_description
1 polymer ?
#
loop_
_entity_poly.entity_id
_entity_poly.type
_entity_poly.pdbx_seq_one_letter_code
_entity_poly.pdbx_strand_id
1 'polypeptide(L)'
;MKKFSTIIMILIAVCSGYWLWHHYMLTPWTRDARVNAHIITISPDVSGFVTQVAVNDNQTVRQGQILFQIDPKRYEIAVSQANATLKNRFAAWELSKHKYERRKNLPSQDSISSEDLETSRINMDIAKANYQLAQAQLDEAKLNLARTKIAAPFDGTVINLSLRSGNYVRQGTSVLALVEKNSFYITGYFEETKIAKIQPGQPTTIQLMNGQPPLTGKVLSIGRAIANSNTNTNSQLLPQIQQTFNWVRLAQRIPVNIRLDDQVDQQQLSAGMTASITIQEPTE
;
A
#
# COMPACT_ATOMS: atom_id res chain seq x y z
N MET A 1 -50.43 -28.62 44.66
CA MET A 1 -49.51 -27.46 44.72
C MET A 1 -48.02 -27.86 44.66
N LYS A 2 -47.52 -28.79 45.50
CA LYS A 2 -46.09 -29.17 45.53
C LYS A 2 -45.51 -29.68 44.19
N LYS A 3 -46.26 -30.50 43.44
CA LYS A 3 -45.85 -31.03 42.12
C LYS A 3 -45.73 -29.96 41.03
N PHE A 4 -46.48 -28.87 41.16
CA PHE A 4 -46.46 -27.76 40.20
C PHE A 4 -45.19 -26.91 40.39
N SER A 5 -44.76 -26.71 41.65
CA SER A 5 -43.53 -26.01 41.99
C SER A 5 -42.26 -26.73 41.47
N THR A 6 -42.23 -28.06 41.52
CA THR A 6 -41.09 -28.84 41.02
C THR A 6 -40.98 -28.80 39.50
N ILE A 7 -42.10 -28.81 38.79
CA ILE A 7 -42.13 -28.70 37.32
C ILE A 7 -41.65 -27.31 36.87
N ILE A 8 -42.09 -26.25 37.55
CA ILE A 8 -41.63 -24.88 37.27
C ILE A 8 -40.12 -24.75 37.49
N MET A 9 -39.58 -25.32 38.57
CA MET A 9 -38.14 -25.28 38.85
C MET A 9 -37.31 -25.99 37.77
N ILE A 10 -37.78 -27.15 37.28
CA ILE A 10 -37.12 -27.89 36.19
C ILE A 10 -37.19 -27.09 34.89
N LEU A 11 -38.34 -26.49 34.57
CA LEU A 11 -38.49 -25.62 33.40
C LEU A 11 -37.51 -24.43 33.44
N ILE A 12 -37.38 -23.76 34.59
CA ILE A 12 -36.43 -22.65 34.76
C ILE A 12 -34.99 -23.13 34.60
N ALA A 13 -34.65 -24.31 35.13
CA ALA A 13 -33.30 -24.88 34.98
C ALA A 13 -32.98 -25.22 33.52
N VAL A 14 -33.93 -25.81 32.79
CA VAL A 14 -33.78 -26.14 31.36
C VAL A 14 -33.69 -24.87 30.51
N CYS A 15 -34.55 -23.88 30.75
CA CYS A 15 -34.50 -22.60 30.04
C CYS A 15 -33.19 -21.85 30.33
N SER A 16 -32.75 -21.80 31.59
CA SER A 16 -31.46 -21.20 31.96
C SER A 16 -30.29 -21.93 31.29
N GLY A 17 -30.30 -23.27 31.31
CA GLY A 17 -29.27 -24.09 30.67
C GLY A 17 -29.21 -23.88 29.16
N TYR A 18 -30.37 -23.82 28.49
CA TYR A 18 -30.47 -23.52 27.06
C TYR A 18 -29.97 -22.11 26.74
N TRP A 19 -30.36 -21.12 27.53
CA TRP A 19 -29.93 -19.74 27.36
C TRP A 19 -28.42 -19.55 27.57
N LEU A 20 -27.86 -20.15 28.63
CA LEU A 20 -26.42 -20.19 28.88
C LEU A 20 -25.66 -20.88 27.74
N TRP A 21 -26.19 -22.00 27.24
CA TRP A 21 -25.58 -22.69 26.10
C TRP A 21 -25.55 -21.82 24.85
N HIS A 22 -26.65 -21.14 24.54
CA HIS A 22 -26.70 -20.24 23.40
C HIS A 22 -25.75 -19.04 23.58
N HIS A 23 -25.74 -18.44 24.77
CA HIS A 23 -24.89 -17.29 25.06
C HIS A 23 -23.40 -17.61 24.98
N TYR A 24 -22.95 -18.72 25.56
CA TYR A 24 -21.51 -19.04 25.62
C TYR A 24 -20.99 -19.82 24.41
N MET A 25 -21.80 -20.71 23.84
CA MET A 25 -21.35 -21.62 22.79
C MET A 25 -21.60 -21.07 21.39
N LEU A 26 -22.67 -20.28 21.22
CA LEU A 26 -23.17 -19.87 19.91
C LEU A 26 -22.90 -18.41 19.55
N THR A 27 -22.64 -17.53 20.52
CA THR A 27 -22.23 -16.15 20.26
C THR A 27 -20.87 -16.13 19.55
N PRO A 28 -20.73 -15.43 18.40
CA PRO A 28 -19.45 -15.34 17.71
C PRO A 28 -18.49 -14.42 18.47
N TRP A 29 -17.56 -15.02 19.20
CA TRP A 29 -16.46 -14.31 19.84
C TRP A 29 -15.14 -15.02 19.55
N THR A 30 -14.04 -14.26 19.58
CA THR A 30 -12.68 -14.78 19.46
C THR A 30 -11.73 -14.01 20.36
N ARG A 31 -10.73 -14.70 20.92
CA ARG A 31 -9.59 -14.10 21.63
C ARG A 31 -8.38 -13.89 20.74
N ASP A 32 -8.43 -14.46 19.54
CA ASP A 32 -7.37 -14.37 18.56
C ASP A 32 -7.74 -13.27 17.58
N ALA A 33 -7.44 -12.03 17.96
CA ALA A 33 -7.56 -10.90 17.07
C ALA A 33 -6.32 -10.02 17.16
N ARG A 34 -5.99 -9.38 16.05
CA ARG A 34 -4.83 -8.51 15.94
C ARG A 34 -5.19 -7.19 15.29
N VAL A 35 -4.62 -6.12 15.83
CA VAL A 35 -4.66 -4.79 15.23
C VAL A 35 -3.70 -4.78 14.04
N ASN A 36 -4.19 -4.35 12.88
CA ASN A 36 -3.46 -4.16 11.65
C ASN A 36 -3.58 -2.69 11.22
N ALA A 37 -2.69 -2.26 10.32
CA ALA A 37 -2.70 -0.93 9.73
C ALA A 37 -2.25 -1.01 8.27
N HIS A 38 -2.52 0.03 7.47
CA HIS A 38 -1.89 0.15 6.17
C HIS A 38 -0.45 0.61 6.34
N ILE A 39 0.49 -0.28 6.02
CA ILE A 39 1.92 -0.04 6.12
C ILE A 39 2.48 -0.10 4.71
N ILE A 40 3.18 0.96 4.31
CA ILE A 40 3.94 0.96 3.07
C ILE A 40 5.43 0.97 3.40
N THR A 41 6.22 0.36 2.53
CA THR A 41 7.68 0.51 2.57
C THR A 41 8.10 1.60 1.62
N ILE A 42 8.96 2.51 2.08
CA ILE A 42 9.52 3.58 1.26
C ILE A 42 10.83 3.07 0.67
N SER A 43 10.89 3.03 -0.65
CA SER A 43 12.07 2.69 -1.44
C SER A 43 12.44 3.89 -2.31
N PRO A 44 13.73 4.24 -2.45
CA PRO A 44 14.13 5.33 -3.32
C PRO A 44 14.04 4.91 -4.79
N ASP A 45 13.70 5.86 -5.64
CA ASP A 45 13.66 5.68 -7.10
C ASP A 45 15.02 5.95 -7.76
N VAL A 46 15.97 6.52 -7.02
CA VAL A 46 17.34 6.77 -7.48
C VAL A 46 18.36 6.27 -6.46
N SER A 47 19.56 5.90 -6.91
CA SER A 47 20.61 5.34 -6.05
C SER A 47 21.67 6.38 -5.69
N GLY A 48 22.14 6.38 -4.46
CA GLY A 48 23.22 7.30 -4.04
C GLY A 48 23.48 7.29 -2.55
N PHE A 49 24.42 8.13 -2.12
CA PHE A 49 24.68 8.36 -0.71
C PHE A 49 23.62 9.27 -0.10
N VAL A 50 23.18 8.95 1.11
CA VAL A 50 22.24 9.78 1.87
C VAL A 50 23.01 10.92 2.52
N THR A 51 22.66 12.15 2.17
CA THR A 51 23.29 13.35 2.76
C THR A 51 22.61 13.74 4.06
N GLN A 52 21.28 13.63 4.12
CA GLN A 52 20.49 14.03 5.26
C GLN A 52 19.32 13.08 5.49
N VAL A 53 19.06 12.76 6.75
CA VAL A 53 17.83 12.14 7.23
C VAL A 53 17.10 13.19 8.07
N ALA A 54 15.89 13.56 7.67
CA ALA A 54 15.14 14.68 8.26
C ALA A 54 14.09 14.23 9.28
N VAL A 55 13.99 12.92 9.53
CA VAL A 55 13.02 12.30 10.44
C VAL A 55 13.72 11.37 11.42
N ASN A 56 13.09 11.17 12.57
CA ASN A 56 13.50 10.21 13.58
C ASN A 56 12.59 8.97 13.56
N ASP A 57 13.05 7.89 14.17
CA ASP A 57 12.22 6.68 14.34
C ASP A 57 11.02 6.98 15.27
N ASN A 58 9.86 6.41 14.94
CA ASN A 58 8.57 6.64 15.61
C ASN A 58 8.05 8.09 15.55
N GLN A 59 8.56 8.91 14.63
CA GLN A 59 8.08 10.27 14.41
C GLN A 59 6.86 10.30 13.49
N THR A 60 5.84 11.09 13.87
CA THR A 60 4.72 11.43 12.98
C THR A 60 5.15 12.44 11.92
N VAL A 61 4.81 12.17 10.67
CA VAL A 61 5.11 12.98 9.51
C VAL A 61 3.84 13.32 8.74
N ARG A 62 3.89 14.44 8.02
CA ARG A 62 2.81 14.86 7.13
C ARG A 62 3.11 14.50 5.68
N GLN A 63 2.07 14.37 4.87
CA GLN A 63 2.19 14.23 3.42
C GLN A 63 3.08 15.33 2.85
N GLY A 64 4.03 14.95 1.98
CA GLY A 64 5.00 15.85 1.37
C GLY A 64 6.18 16.25 2.26
N GLN A 65 6.20 15.86 3.54
CA GLN A 65 7.35 16.09 4.41
C GLN A 65 8.55 15.26 3.94
N ILE A 66 9.71 15.90 3.82
CA ILE A 66 10.96 15.23 3.44
C ILE A 66 11.35 14.24 4.54
N LEU A 67 11.59 12.99 4.14
CA LEU A 67 12.05 11.92 5.01
C LEU A 67 13.58 11.86 5.01
N PHE A 68 14.17 11.76 3.82
CA PHE A 68 15.61 11.79 3.63
C PHE A 68 15.96 12.30 2.24
N GLN A 69 17.22 12.70 2.08
CA GLN A 69 17.75 13.22 0.83
C GLN A 69 19.00 12.44 0.42
N ILE A 70 19.02 12.07 -0.86
CA ILE A 70 20.18 11.51 -1.56
C ILE A 70 21.01 12.66 -2.12
N ASP A 71 22.33 12.48 -2.19
CA ASP A 71 23.25 13.47 -2.75
C ASP A 71 22.80 13.92 -4.15
N PRO A 72 22.37 15.19 -4.31
CA PRO A 72 21.85 15.69 -5.57
C PRO A 72 22.96 15.99 -6.57
N LYS A 73 24.22 16.11 -6.15
CA LYS A 73 25.29 16.71 -6.96
C LYS A 73 25.53 15.98 -8.28
N ARG A 74 25.49 14.65 -8.27
CA ARG A 74 25.59 13.83 -9.49
C ARG A 74 24.43 14.10 -10.46
N TYR A 75 23.23 14.29 -9.93
CA TYR A 75 22.02 14.54 -10.70
C TYR A 75 21.95 15.98 -11.23
N GLU A 76 22.44 16.95 -10.47
CA GLU A 76 22.59 18.34 -10.93
C GLU A 76 23.54 18.45 -12.13
N ILE A 77 24.67 17.72 -12.08
CA ILE A 77 25.61 17.65 -13.21
C ILE A 77 24.94 17.00 -14.42
N ALA A 78 24.17 15.92 -14.23
CA ALA A 78 23.44 15.27 -15.32
C ALA A 78 22.40 16.20 -15.96
N VAL A 79 21.66 16.98 -15.17
CA VAL A 79 20.74 18.01 -15.66
C VAL A 79 21.48 19.08 -16.47
N SER A 80 22.63 19.55 -15.97
CA SER A 80 23.45 20.53 -16.68
C SER A 80 23.94 20.01 -18.04
N GLN A 81 24.42 18.76 -18.09
CA GLN A 81 24.88 18.10 -19.32
C GLN A 81 23.74 17.89 -20.33
N ALA A 82 22.57 17.44 -19.86
CA ALA A 82 21.40 17.27 -20.72
C ALA A 82 20.90 18.62 -21.26
N ASN A 83 20.95 19.68 -20.46
CA ASN A 83 20.58 21.03 -20.89
C ASN A 83 21.55 21.58 -21.96
N ALA A 84 22.86 21.34 -21.82
CA ALA A 84 23.84 21.70 -22.84
C ALA A 84 23.59 20.94 -24.16
N THR A 85 23.26 19.65 -24.07
CA THR A 85 22.91 18.82 -25.23
C THR A 85 21.64 19.33 -25.92
N LEU A 86 20.60 19.66 -25.14
CA LEU A 86 19.38 20.28 -25.65
C LEU A 86 19.66 21.56 -26.42
N LYS A 87 20.47 22.48 -25.85
CA LYS A 87 20.84 23.73 -26.51
C LYS A 87 21.59 23.49 -27.82
N ASN A 88 22.49 22.50 -27.87
CA ASN A 88 23.19 22.12 -29.09
C ASN A 88 22.22 21.60 -30.17
N ARG A 89 21.30 20.69 -29.80
CA ARG A 89 20.31 20.14 -30.74
C ARG A 89 19.29 21.19 -31.20
N PHE A 90 18.90 22.09 -30.31
CA PHE A 90 18.05 23.23 -30.63
C PHE A 90 18.70 24.12 -31.68
N ALA A 91 19.97 24.50 -31.50
CA ALA A 91 20.70 25.30 -32.48
C ALA A 91 20.84 24.59 -33.85
N ALA A 92 21.05 23.26 -33.85
CA ALA A 92 21.11 22.47 -35.09
C ALA A 92 19.76 22.41 -35.83
N TRP A 93 18.66 22.31 -35.08
CA TRP A 93 17.31 22.39 -35.64
C TRP A 93 17.02 23.78 -36.21
N GLU A 94 17.34 24.85 -35.48
CA GLU A 94 17.14 26.23 -35.94
C GLU A 94 17.92 26.50 -37.24
N LEU A 95 19.17 26.03 -37.33
CA LEU A 95 19.96 26.12 -38.55
C LEU A 95 19.29 25.41 -39.73
N SER A 96 18.81 24.18 -39.52
CA SER A 96 18.16 23.37 -40.56
C SER A 96 16.82 23.98 -41.01
N LYS A 97 16.06 24.51 -40.04
CA LYS A 97 14.83 25.26 -40.28
C LYS A 97 15.09 26.52 -41.12
N HIS A 98 16.07 27.33 -40.76
CA HIS A 98 16.44 28.51 -41.56
C HIS A 98 16.93 28.15 -42.97
N LYS A 99 17.65 27.03 -43.15
CA LYS A 99 18.04 26.54 -44.48
C LYS A 99 16.82 26.14 -45.31
N TYR A 100 15.85 25.44 -44.72
CA TYR A 100 14.59 25.07 -45.37
C TYR A 100 13.75 26.30 -45.75
N GLU A 101 13.51 27.22 -44.81
CA GLU A 101 12.73 28.44 -45.05
C GLU A 101 13.36 29.33 -46.13
N ARG A 102 14.70 29.47 -46.13
CA ARG A 102 15.41 30.21 -47.16
C ARG A 102 15.22 29.59 -48.54
N ARG A 103 15.32 28.26 -48.65
CA ARG A 103 15.10 27.54 -49.91
C ARG A 103 13.65 27.65 -50.37
N LYS A 104 12.69 27.55 -49.45
CA LYS A 104 11.26 27.68 -49.74
C LYS A 104 10.88 29.07 -50.27
N ASN A 105 11.53 30.14 -49.80
CA ASN A 105 11.21 31.52 -50.14
C ASN A 105 12.01 32.09 -51.33
N LEU A 106 12.84 31.30 -52.02
CA LEU A 106 13.54 31.74 -53.22
C LEU A 106 12.54 31.91 -54.39
N PRO A 107 12.63 33.01 -55.19
CA PRO A 107 11.73 33.23 -56.32
C PRO A 107 11.75 32.05 -57.29
N SER A 108 10.56 31.51 -57.51
CA SER A 108 10.28 30.25 -58.20
C SER A 108 10.45 30.37 -59.72
N GLN A 109 11.52 29.79 -60.28
CA GLN A 109 11.40 28.96 -61.48
C GLN A 109 12.63 28.09 -61.77
N ASP A 110 13.86 28.55 -61.48
CA ASP A 110 15.08 27.87 -62.00
C ASP A 110 16.20 27.59 -60.98
N SER A 111 16.03 27.90 -59.69
CA SER A 111 17.19 27.93 -58.76
C SER A 111 17.37 26.69 -57.86
N ILE A 112 16.39 25.80 -57.75
CA ILE A 112 16.47 24.63 -56.84
C ILE A 112 15.56 23.49 -57.29
N SER A 113 16.08 22.26 -57.23
CA SER A 113 15.33 21.03 -57.53
C SER A 113 14.28 20.73 -56.43
N SER A 114 13.18 20.08 -56.80
CA SER A 114 12.19 19.55 -55.85
C SER A 114 12.83 18.56 -54.86
N GLU A 115 13.81 17.80 -55.33
CA GLU A 115 14.59 16.85 -54.51
C GLU A 115 15.43 17.56 -53.44
N ASP A 116 16.02 18.71 -53.77
CA ASP A 116 16.80 19.52 -52.83
C ASP A 116 15.94 20.15 -51.74
N LEU A 117 14.72 20.58 -52.10
CA LEU A 117 13.75 21.12 -51.16
C LEU A 117 13.24 20.02 -50.21
N GLU A 118 12.92 18.85 -50.75
CA GLU A 118 12.53 17.68 -49.96
C GLU A 118 13.64 17.21 -49.03
N THR A 119 14.88 17.10 -49.51
CA THR A 119 16.05 16.77 -48.68
C THR A 119 16.23 17.77 -47.54
N SER A 120 15.98 19.06 -47.78
CA SER A 120 16.06 20.10 -46.74
C SER A 120 14.96 19.98 -45.70
N ARG A 121 13.73 19.64 -46.14
CA ARG A 121 12.59 19.36 -45.25
C ARG A 121 12.92 18.15 -44.37
N ILE A 122 13.39 17.05 -44.95
CA ILE A 122 13.77 15.83 -44.23
C ILE A 122 14.88 16.13 -43.21
N ASN A 123 15.91 16.88 -43.60
CA ASN A 123 16.99 17.28 -42.68
C ASN A 123 16.48 18.13 -41.51
N MET A 124 15.55 19.06 -41.75
CA MET A 124 14.89 19.82 -40.69
C MET A 124 14.08 18.89 -39.76
N ASP A 125 13.31 17.96 -40.32
CA ASP A 125 12.50 17.01 -39.55
C ASP A 125 13.38 16.09 -38.68
N ILE A 126 14.51 15.61 -39.20
CA ILE A 126 15.51 14.84 -38.45
C ILE A 126 16.10 15.69 -37.32
N ALA A 127 16.48 16.95 -37.61
CA ALA A 127 17.02 17.84 -36.58
C ALA A 127 15.98 18.15 -35.49
N LYS A 128 14.70 18.30 -35.86
CA LYS A 128 13.58 18.47 -34.93
C LYS A 128 13.41 17.25 -34.03
N ALA A 129 13.45 16.04 -34.60
CA ALA A 129 13.38 14.79 -33.84
C ALA A 129 14.55 14.67 -32.84
N ASN A 130 15.77 15.02 -33.26
CA ASN A 130 16.93 15.04 -32.37
C ASN A 130 16.82 16.08 -31.24
N TYR A 131 16.22 17.24 -31.50
CA TYR A 131 15.90 18.23 -30.48
C TYR A 131 14.88 17.67 -29.47
N GLN A 132 13.81 17.02 -29.94
CA GLN A 132 12.81 16.39 -29.07
C GLN A 132 13.40 15.27 -28.21
N LEU A 133 14.30 14.45 -28.76
CA LEU A 133 15.04 13.44 -28.00
C LEU A 133 15.86 14.07 -26.86
N ALA A 134 16.60 15.15 -27.16
CA ALA A 134 17.39 15.85 -26.16
C ALA A 134 16.51 16.53 -25.09
N GLN A 135 15.30 16.95 -25.46
CA GLN A 135 14.32 17.48 -24.52
C GLN A 135 13.87 16.40 -23.53
N ALA A 136 13.51 15.21 -24.04
CA ALA A 136 13.15 14.07 -23.20
C ALA A 136 14.28 13.66 -22.24
N GLN A 137 15.53 13.66 -22.70
CA GLN A 137 16.71 13.39 -21.87
C GLN A 137 16.90 14.42 -20.74
N LEU A 138 16.63 15.71 -21.01
CA LEU A 138 16.66 16.73 -19.98
C LEU A 138 15.55 16.52 -18.94
N ASP A 139 14.35 16.15 -19.38
CA ASP A 139 13.22 15.95 -18.49
C ASP A 139 13.41 14.69 -17.61
N GLU A 140 14.02 13.63 -18.15
CA GLU A 140 14.46 12.45 -17.37
C GLU A 140 15.49 12.85 -16.30
N ALA A 141 16.53 13.62 -16.68
CA ALA A 141 17.55 14.06 -15.74
C ALA A 141 16.95 14.94 -14.61
N LYS A 142 16.00 15.81 -14.94
CA LYS A 142 15.27 16.65 -13.96
C LYS A 142 14.41 15.80 -13.03
N LEU A 143 13.72 14.79 -13.55
CA LEU A 143 12.92 13.87 -12.74
C LEU A 143 13.82 13.12 -11.76
N ASN A 144 14.94 12.58 -12.22
CA ASN A 144 15.91 11.90 -11.36
C ASN A 144 16.45 12.84 -10.27
N LEU A 145 16.73 14.11 -10.59
CA LEU A 145 17.11 15.12 -9.60
C LEU A 145 15.99 15.37 -8.58
N ALA A 146 14.73 15.49 -9.02
CA ALA A 146 13.59 15.67 -8.11
C ALA A 146 13.40 14.45 -7.20
N ARG A 147 13.62 13.24 -7.70
CA ARG A 147 13.55 11.97 -6.96
C ARG A 147 14.68 11.76 -5.95
N THR A 148 15.67 12.65 -5.89
CA THR A 148 16.69 12.65 -4.82
C THR A 148 16.12 13.06 -3.46
N LYS A 149 14.99 13.79 -3.45
CA LYS A 149 14.28 14.18 -2.23
C LYS A 149 13.11 13.21 -2.02
N ILE A 150 13.24 12.33 -1.04
CA ILE A 150 12.21 11.35 -0.73
C ILE A 150 11.29 11.95 0.34
N ALA A 151 10.02 12.10 0.00
CA ALA A 151 9.00 12.66 0.87
C ALA A 151 7.91 11.62 1.20
N ALA A 152 7.19 11.85 2.30
CA ALA A 152 6.08 11.00 2.71
C ALA A 152 4.91 11.10 1.73
N PRO A 153 4.36 9.98 1.20
CA PRO A 153 3.23 10.01 0.28
C PRO A 153 1.89 10.32 0.95
N PHE A 154 1.79 10.14 2.27
CA PHE A 154 0.61 10.43 3.09
C PHE A 154 1.01 10.77 4.54
N ASP A 155 0.05 11.23 5.34
CA ASP A 155 0.23 11.45 6.78
C ASP A 155 0.38 10.12 7.53
N GLY A 156 1.39 9.99 8.38
CA GLY A 156 1.67 8.72 9.04
C GLY A 156 2.80 8.76 10.05
N THR A 157 3.18 7.59 10.57
CA THR A 157 4.29 7.45 11.52
C THR A 157 5.40 6.62 10.90
N VAL A 158 6.63 7.13 10.93
CA VAL A 158 7.82 6.44 10.44
C VAL A 158 8.23 5.37 11.44
N ILE A 159 8.44 4.15 10.96
CA ILE A 159 8.94 3.03 11.76
C ILE A 159 10.09 2.33 11.05
N ASN A 160 10.92 1.64 11.83
CA ASN A 160 12.06 0.87 11.33
C ASN A 160 13.05 1.74 10.54
N LEU A 161 13.34 2.94 11.05
CA LEU A 161 14.33 3.83 10.46
C LEU A 161 15.75 3.34 10.79
N SER A 162 16.33 2.51 9.92
CA SER A 162 17.74 2.10 10.04
C SER A 162 18.71 3.02 9.27
N LEU A 163 18.18 3.96 8.49
CA LEU A 163 18.95 4.82 7.61
C LEU A 163 19.65 5.94 8.38
N ARG A 164 20.95 6.12 8.12
CA ARG A 164 21.76 7.22 8.64
C ARG A 164 22.41 8.00 7.49
N SER A 165 22.75 9.26 7.75
CA SER A 165 23.58 10.04 6.82
C SER A 165 24.90 9.29 6.57
N GLY A 166 25.33 9.28 5.31
CA GLY A 166 26.47 8.50 4.82
C GLY A 166 26.15 7.08 4.34
N ASN A 167 24.97 6.53 4.62
CA ASN A 167 24.59 5.24 4.03
C ASN A 167 24.38 5.35 2.52
N TYR A 168 24.70 4.29 1.79
CA TYR A 168 24.40 4.16 0.37
C TYR A 168 23.08 3.42 0.17
N VAL A 169 22.14 4.04 -0.55
CA VAL A 169 20.85 3.43 -0.88
C VAL A 169 20.78 3.05 -2.35
N ARG A 170 20.12 1.92 -2.62
CA ARG A 170 19.92 1.38 -3.97
C ARG A 170 18.47 1.57 -4.40
N GLN A 171 18.26 1.87 -5.67
CA GLN A 171 16.94 1.98 -6.27
C GLN A 171 16.12 0.71 -6.02
N GLY A 172 14.86 0.89 -5.63
CA GLY A 172 13.91 -0.19 -5.38
C GLY A 172 14.09 -0.94 -4.04
N THR A 173 15.17 -0.68 -3.30
CA THR A 173 15.40 -1.32 -1.98
C THR A 173 14.71 -0.53 -0.88
N SER A 174 13.84 -1.17 -0.11
CA SER A 174 13.13 -0.52 1.00
C SER A 174 14.08 -0.10 2.12
N VAL A 175 13.96 1.15 2.56
CA VAL A 175 14.86 1.75 3.58
C VAL A 175 14.16 2.11 4.89
N LEU A 176 12.84 2.30 4.86
CA LEU A 176 12.00 2.54 6.04
C LEU A 176 10.55 2.12 5.75
N ALA A 177 9.74 2.02 6.79
CA ALA A 177 8.30 1.79 6.67
C ALA A 177 7.52 2.99 7.23
N LEU A 178 6.35 3.24 6.63
CA LEU A 178 5.43 4.30 7.03
C LEU A 178 4.06 3.70 7.31
N VAL A 179 3.56 3.92 8.53
CA VAL A 179 2.21 3.50 8.94
C VAL A 179 1.25 4.66 8.67
N GLU A 180 0.23 4.43 7.85
CA GLU A 180 -0.77 5.44 7.50
C GLU A 180 -1.64 5.83 8.70
N LYS A 181 -1.86 7.14 8.88
CA LYS A 181 -2.74 7.65 9.94
C LYS A 181 -4.19 7.23 9.67
N ASN A 182 -4.94 6.91 10.73
CA ASN A 182 -6.35 6.50 10.67
C ASN A 182 -6.63 5.25 9.80
N SER A 183 -5.61 4.42 9.58
CA SER A 183 -5.70 3.21 8.76
C SER A 183 -5.86 1.92 9.58
N PHE A 184 -6.04 2.03 10.90
CA PHE A 184 -6.08 0.87 11.76
C PHE A 184 -7.40 0.10 11.60
N TYR A 185 -7.27 -1.22 11.48
CA TYR A 185 -8.38 -2.16 11.45
C TYR A 185 -8.01 -3.39 12.26
N ILE A 186 -9.00 -4.20 12.64
CA ILE A 186 -8.75 -5.38 13.46
C ILE A 186 -9.14 -6.61 12.67
N THR A 187 -8.26 -7.59 12.62
CA THR A 187 -8.57 -8.89 12.04
C THR A 187 -8.77 -9.88 13.16
N GLY A 188 -9.99 -10.38 13.28
CA GLY A 188 -10.36 -11.46 14.19
C GLY A 188 -10.33 -12.81 13.50
N TYR A 189 -9.76 -13.81 14.14
CA TYR A 189 -9.71 -15.18 13.66
C TYR A 189 -10.82 -15.98 14.32
N PHE A 190 -11.94 -16.16 13.61
CA PHE A 190 -13.13 -16.84 14.12
C PHE A 190 -13.15 -18.32 13.72
N GLU A 191 -13.79 -19.16 14.54
CA GLU A 191 -13.95 -20.57 14.22
C GLU A 191 -14.90 -20.74 13.02
N GLU A 192 -14.53 -21.60 12.07
CA GLU A 192 -15.33 -21.93 10.89
C GLU A 192 -16.79 -22.25 11.22
N THR A 193 -17.05 -22.94 12.33
CA THR A 193 -18.38 -23.30 12.82
C THR A 193 -19.28 -22.11 13.15
N LYS A 194 -18.71 -20.93 13.44
CA LYS A 194 -19.43 -19.72 13.86
C LYS A 194 -19.63 -18.72 12.72
N ILE A 195 -19.01 -18.95 11.56
CA ILE A 195 -18.98 -17.99 10.44
C ILE A 195 -20.35 -17.76 9.82
N ALA A 196 -21.20 -18.77 9.78
CA ALA A 196 -22.57 -18.64 9.25
C ALA A 196 -23.42 -17.57 9.97
N LYS A 197 -23.05 -17.20 11.20
CA LYS A 197 -23.75 -16.19 12.01
C LYS A 197 -23.17 -14.78 11.86
N ILE A 198 -22.02 -14.66 11.20
CA ILE A 198 -21.32 -13.39 11.01
C ILE A 198 -21.72 -12.81 9.66
N GLN A 199 -22.20 -11.57 9.67
CA GLN A 199 -22.58 -10.84 8.48
C GLN A 199 -21.84 -9.49 8.42
N PRO A 200 -21.44 -9.03 7.22
CA PRO A 200 -20.91 -7.68 7.04
C PRO A 200 -21.88 -6.62 7.58
N GLY A 201 -21.36 -5.61 8.27
CA GLY A 201 -22.12 -4.52 8.88
C GLY A 201 -22.53 -4.74 10.34
N GLN A 202 -22.40 -5.96 10.88
CA GLN A 202 -22.74 -6.23 12.28
C GLN A 202 -21.88 -5.41 13.26
N PRO A 203 -22.47 -4.89 14.35
CA PRO A 203 -21.73 -4.19 15.39
C PRO A 203 -20.87 -5.17 16.20
N THR A 204 -19.68 -4.72 16.56
CA THR A 204 -18.67 -5.51 17.26
C THR A 204 -18.11 -4.72 18.43
N THR A 205 -17.83 -5.44 19.52
CA THR A 205 -17.14 -4.92 20.69
C THR A 205 -15.76 -5.55 20.76
N ILE A 206 -14.74 -4.71 20.87
CA ILE A 206 -13.34 -5.08 20.78
C ILE A 206 -12.68 -4.74 22.11
N GLN A 207 -12.14 -5.74 22.78
CA GLN A 207 -11.38 -5.56 24.02
C GLN A 207 -9.89 -5.74 23.74
N LEU A 208 -9.11 -4.67 23.84
CA LEU A 208 -7.65 -4.75 23.77
C LEU A 208 -7.08 -5.38 25.04
N MET A 209 -5.98 -6.13 24.89
CA MET A 209 -5.29 -6.76 26.03
C MET A 209 -4.55 -5.74 26.92
N ASN A 210 -4.32 -4.52 26.45
CA ASN A 210 -3.66 -3.46 27.20
C ASN A 210 -4.52 -2.88 28.35
N GLY A 211 -5.75 -3.38 28.54
CA GLY A 211 -6.65 -2.94 29.62
C GLY A 211 -7.42 -1.65 29.33
N GLN A 212 -7.38 -1.15 28.09
CA GLN A 212 -8.17 0.02 27.68
C GLN A 212 -9.67 -0.29 27.62
N PRO A 213 -10.53 0.75 27.70
CA PRO A 213 -11.97 0.57 27.50
C PRO A 213 -12.26 -0.13 26.16
N PRO A 214 -13.33 -0.93 26.10
CA PRO A 214 -13.70 -1.63 24.88
C PRO A 214 -13.97 -0.63 23.75
N LEU A 215 -13.38 -0.92 22.59
CA LEU A 215 -13.60 -0.17 21.36
C LEU A 215 -14.81 -0.73 20.62
N THR A 216 -15.45 0.11 19.82
CA THR A 216 -16.56 -0.29 18.95
C THR A 216 -16.13 -0.25 17.49
N GLY A 217 -16.73 -1.13 16.71
CA GLY A 217 -16.48 -1.21 15.27
C GLY A 217 -17.52 -2.08 14.58
N LYS A 218 -17.36 -2.26 13.27
CA LYS A 218 -18.29 -3.05 12.44
C LYS A 218 -17.54 -4.07 11.61
N VAL A 219 -18.18 -5.22 11.38
CA VAL A 219 -17.67 -6.24 10.46
C VAL A 219 -17.57 -5.65 9.06
N LEU A 220 -16.36 -5.57 8.52
CA LEU A 220 -16.10 -5.05 7.17
C LEU A 220 -16.21 -6.17 6.14
N SER A 221 -15.46 -7.25 6.35
CA SER A 221 -15.39 -8.37 5.40
C SER A 221 -14.99 -9.67 6.08
N ILE A 222 -15.38 -10.78 5.44
CA ILE A 222 -15.04 -12.14 5.85
C ILE A 222 -14.09 -12.71 4.80
N GLY A 223 -12.96 -13.28 5.25
CA GLY A 223 -11.98 -13.92 4.38
C GLY A 223 -12.62 -15.06 3.58
N ARG A 224 -12.47 -15.03 2.26
CA ARG A 224 -13.08 -16.01 1.35
C ARG A 224 -12.14 -17.16 0.95
N ALA A 225 -10.87 -17.09 1.35
CA ALA A 225 -9.87 -18.09 1.07
C ALA A 225 -8.89 -18.22 2.24
N ILE A 226 -8.52 -19.45 2.58
CA ILE A 226 -7.49 -19.80 3.57
C ILE A 226 -6.61 -20.84 2.90
N ALA A 227 -5.29 -20.63 2.91
CA ALA A 227 -4.36 -21.61 2.35
C ALA A 227 -4.41 -22.90 3.19
N ASN A 228 -4.63 -24.04 2.53
CA ASN A 228 -4.49 -25.33 3.19
C ASN A 228 -3.01 -25.72 3.17
N SER A 229 -2.37 -25.71 4.34
CA SER A 229 -0.95 -26.04 4.49
C SER A 229 -0.61 -27.49 4.14
N ASN A 230 -1.60 -28.37 3.98
CA ASN A 230 -1.41 -29.75 3.51
C ASN A 230 -1.54 -29.90 1.98
N THR A 231 -1.81 -28.82 1.26
CA THR A 231 -1.92 -28.80 -0.20
C THR A 231 -0.89 -27.86 -0.79
N ASN A 232 0.04 -28.40 -1.59
CA ASN A 232 0.94 -27.60 -2.41
C ASN A 232 0.41 -27.63 -3.85
N THR A 233 0.38 -26.50 -4.56
CA THR A 233 0.08 -26.50 -6.00
C THR A 233 1.34 -26.79 -6.80
N ASN A 234 1.26 -27.72 -7.76
CA ASN A 234 2.34 -27.89 -8.73
C ASN A 234 2.38 -26.71 -9.73
N SER A 235 3.36 -26.70 -10.63
CA SER A 235 3.50 -25.66 -11.68
C SER A 235 2.31 -25.57 -12.64
N GLN A 236 1.41 -26.55 -12.64
CA GLN A 236 0.15 -26.57 -13.40
C GLN A 236 -1.05 -26.14 -12.53
N LEU A 237 -0.81 -25.59 -11.34
CA LEU A 237 -1.85 -25.21 -10.36
C LEU A 237 -2.72 -26.39 -9.90
N LEU A 238 -2.23 -27.63 -10.05
CA LEU A 238 -2.93 -28.82 -9.56
C LEU A 238 -2.61 -29.04 -8.07
N PRO A 239 -3.62 -29.30 -7.22
CA PRO A 239 -3.40 -29.53 -5.80
C PRO A 239 -2.70 -30.89 -5.56
N GLN A 240 -1.54 -30.85 -4.93
CA GLN A 240 -0.79 -31.99 -4.43
C GLN A 240 -1.03 -32.10 -2.92
N ILE A 241 -1.75 -33.13 -2.52
CA ILE A 241 -2.17 -33.35 -1.12
C ILE A 241 -1.23 -34.36 -0.48
N GLN A 242 -0.64 -34.00 0.66
CA GLN A 242 0.08 -34.97 1.49
C GLN A 242 -0.93 -35.81 2.28
N GLN A 243 -0.79 -37.14 2.27
CA GLN A 243 -1.63 -38.03 3.08
C GLN A 243 -1.28 -37.81 4.57
N THR A 244 -2.16 -37.13 5.30
CA THR A 244 -2.02 -36.95 6.76
C THR A 244 -3.05 -37.81 7.48
N PHE A 245 -2.59 -38.62 8.44
CA PHE A 245 -3.45 -39.45 9.30
C PHE A 245 -3.79 -38.69 10.58
N ASN A 246 -4.50 -37.56 10.46
CA ASN A 246 -4.97 -36.80 11.62
C ASN A 246 -6.39 -37.25 11.98
N TRP A 247 -6.52 -38.03 13.05
CA TRP A 247 -7.81 -38.48 13.59
C TRP A 247 -8.58 -37.39 14.35
N VAL A 248 -7.93 -36.26 14.64
CA VAL A 248 -8.56 -35.06 15.22
C VAL A 248 -8.68 -33.98 14.14
N ARG A 249 -9.90 -33.50 13.89
CA ARG A 249 -10.16 -32.33 13.06
C ARG A 249 -10.45 -31.13 13.95
N LEU A 250 -9.72 -30.03 13.73
CA LEU A 250 -9.96 -28.75 14.38
C LEU A 250 -10.63 -27.81 13.37
N ALA A 251 -11.57 -26.99 13.85
CA ALA A 251 -12.17 -25.96 13.03
C ALA A 251 -11.10 -24.98 12.55
N GLN A 252 -11.11 -24.63 11.26
CA GLN A 252 -10.19 -23.62 10.75
C GLN A 252 -10.54 -22.24 11.31
N ARG A 253 -9.56 -21.34 11.26
CA ARG A 253 -9.69 -19.96 11.72
C ARG A 253 -9.87 -19.04 10.51
N ILE A 254 -11.09 -18.53 10.34
CA ILE A 254 -11.41 -17.64 9.23
C ILE A 254 -11.16 -16.20 9.66
N PRO A 255 -10.31 -15.44 8.93
CA PRO A 255 -10.07 -14.04 9.24
C PRO A 255 -11.30 -13.20 8.89
N VAL A 256 -11.75 -12.39 9.85
CA VAL A 256 -12.83 -11.42 9.71
C VAL A 256 -12.24 -10.05 10.00
N ASN A 257 -12.31 -9.16 9.01
CA ASN A 257 -11.81 -7.80 9.14
C ASN A 257 -12.90 -6.91 9.73
N ILE A 258 -12.50 -6.08 10.69
CA ILE A 258 -13.37 -5.17 11.43
C ILE A 258 -12.83 -3.77 11.27
N ARG A 259 -13.71 -2.88 10.82
CA ARG A 259 -13.44 -1.45 10.76
C ARG A 259 -13.76 -0.84 12.13
N LEU A 260 -12.85 -0.03 12.66
CA LEU A 260 -13.07 0.77 13.86
C LEU A 260 -14.01 1.94 13.58
N ASP A 261 -14.83 2.31 14.56
CA ASP A 261 -15.67 3.51 14.45
C ASP A 261 -14.83 4.80 14.51
N ASP A 262 -15.31 5.86 13.85
CA ASP A 262 -14.56 7.11 13.69
C ASP A 262 -14.34 7.89 15.01
N GLN A 263 -15.06 7.53 16.08
CA GLN A 263 -14.93 8.13 17.42
C GLN A 263 -13.78 7.52 18.24
N VAL A 264 -13.16 6.45 17.77
CA VAL A 264 -12.05 5.78 18.46
C VAL A 264 -10.76 6.57 18.24
N ASP A 265 -10.10 6.96 19.34
CA ASP A 265 -8.75 7.52 19.26
C ASP A 265 -7.73 6.45 18.85
N GLN A 266 -7.38 6.43 17.56
CA GLN A 266 -6.43 5.48 17.00
C GLN A 266 -4.96 5.85 17.30
N GLN A 267 -4.66 6.99 17.92
CA GLN A 267 -3.28 7.42 18.16
C GLN A 267 -2.53 6.51 19.13
N GLN A 268 -3.26 5.77 19.98
CA GLN A 268 -2.69 4.86 20.97
C GLN A 268 -2.63 3.41 20.47
N LEU A 269 -3.12 3.14 19.26
CA LEU A 269 -3.09 1.82 18.67
C LEU A 269 -1.74 1.55 18.03
N SER A 270 -1.25 0.33 18.23
CA SER A 270 -0.06 -0.18 17.56
C SER A 270 -0.42 -1.42 16.77
N ALA A 271 0.04 -1.49 15.52
CA ALA A 271 -0.11 -2.69 14.72
C ALA A 271 0.60 -3.87 15.43
N GLY A 272 -0.08 -5.01 15.50
CA GLY A 272 0.36 -6.18 16.25
C GLY A 272 -0.22 -6.32 17.66
N MET A 273 -0.93 -5.30 18.19
CA MET A 273 -1.67 -5.44 19.44
C MET A 273 -2.69 -6.57 19.36
N THR A 274 -2.81 -7.34 20.43
CA THR A 274 -3.79 -8.42 20.56
C THR A 274 -5.11 -7.91 21.14
N ALA A 275 -6.20 -8.42 20.60
CA ALA A 275 -7.55 -8.07 21.00
C ALA A 275 -8.43 -9.32 21.12
N SER A 276 -9.51 -9.20 21.88
CA SER A 276 -10.64 -10.12 21.83
C SER A 276 -11.82 -9.40 21.21
N ILE A 277 -12.55 -10.07 20.34
CA ILE A 277 -13.72 -9.51 19.65
C ILE A 277 -14.94 -10.30 20.06
N THR A 278 -16.03 -9.58 20.34
CA THR A 278 -17.38 -10.15 20.44
C THR A 278 -18.26 -9.49 19.38
N ILE A 279 -18.90 -10.30 18.53
CA ILE A 279 -19.86 -9.82 17.53
C ILE A 279 -21.24 -9.90 18.14
N GLN A 280 -21.98 -8.80 18.06
CA GLN A 280 -23.36 -8.77 18.55
C GLN A 280 -24.26 -9.50 17.57
N GLU A 281 -25.25 -10.24 18.09
CA GLU A 281 -26.23 -10.91 17.24
C GLU A 281 -27.01 -9.87 16.42
N PRO A 282 -27.37 -10.19 15.16
CA PRO A 282 -28.16 -9.29 14.34
C PRO A 282 -29.48 -9.01 15.07
N THR A 283 -29.80 -7.73 15.25
CA THR A 283 -31.11 -7.32 15.73
C THR A 283 -32.09 -7.62 14.58
N GLU A 284 -32.91 -8.66 14.73
CA GLU A 284 -34.05 -8.93 13.84
C GLU A 284 -35.04 -7.76 13.79
#